data_AF-A0A423WE37-F1
#
_entry.id   AF-A0A423WE37-F1
#
_cell.length_a   1.000
_cell.length_b   1.000
_cell.length_c   1.000
_cell.angle_alpha   90.00
_cell.angle_beta   90.00
_cell.angle_gamma   90.00
#
_symmetry.space_group_name_H-M   'P 1'
#
loop_
_entity.id
_entity.type
_entity.pdbx_description
1 polymer ?
#
loop_
_entity_poly.entity_id
_entity_poly.type
_entity_poly.pdbx_seq_one_letter_code
_entity_poly.pdbx_strand_id
1 'polypeptide(L)'
;MDLPLVVDKEMGKTDLQRMTKMSLAYWEEDETWYLVTVLPLGGLHEIGIAGDLREMDLIRTIPACYEVDRQGFNITGWKHSFLASGYRASEREFPCLFFDEDFDVPLTGEFAPPNGRHYSWVSAKDLRHNGYRQPGSHKVKPAGRVAAENFRKRSAAMQAHRQAAQLEADMSGRSSDSVPGDQDHGHVDSSEGTKANTTTFVDQVSRGGSKSLQSSELGQPTGQG
;
A
#
# COMPACT_ATOMS: atom_id res chain seq x y z
N MET A 1 -1.55 1.17 32.93
CA MET A 1 -2.08 0.10 32.07
C MET A 1 -2.87 0.78 30.98
N ASP A 2 -2.49 0.63 29.72
CA ASP A 2 -3.40 0.89 28.59
C ASP A 2 -2.79 0.30 27.32
N LEU A 3 -3.18 -0.94 27.04
CA LEU A 3 -3.15 -1.54 25.71
C LEU A 3 -4.59 -1.96 25.41
N PRO A 4 -5.21 -1.44 24.35
CA PRO A 4 -6.18 -2.20 23.60
C PRO A 4 -5.51 -2.62 22.28
N LEU A 5 -4.83 -3.76 22.34
CA LEU A 5 -4.53 -4.59 21.17
C LEU A 5 -5.69 -5.57 21.02
N VAL A 6 -6.65 -5.24 20.14
CA VAL A 6 -7.60 -6.23 19.62
C VAL A 6 -7.37 -6.34 18.12
N VAL A 7 -6.73 -7.46 17.79
CA VAL A 7 -6.92 -8.39 16.66
C VAL A 7 -7.73 -7.84 15.48
N ASP A 8 -7.17 -7.94 14.26
CA ASP A 8 -7.95 -8.58 13.22
C ASP A 8 -7.13 -9.35 12.19
N LYS A 9 -7.78 -10.39 11.67
CA LYS A 9 -7.25 -11.42 10.76
C LYS A 9 -7.28 -10.97 9.30
N GLU A 10 -7.64 -9.71 9.07
CA GLU A 10 -7.29 -8.95 7.89
C GLU A 10 -6.42 -7.80 8.38
N MET A 11 -5.49 -7.33 7.55
CA MET A 11 -4.78 -6.07 7.75
C MET A 11 -5.81 -4.92 7.64
N GLY A 12 -6.69 -4.85 8.62
CA GLY A 12 -7.93 -4.10 8.62
C GLY A 12 -7.63 -2.62 8.80
N LYS A 13 -8.45 -1.79 8.14
CA LYS A 13 -8.48 -0.32 8.08
C LYS A 13 -7.95 0.46 9.31
N THR A 14 -8.00 -0.12 10.50
CA THR A 14 -7.45 0.38 11.77
C THR A 14 -5.93 0.48 11.81
N ASP A 15 -5.18 -0.41 11.16
CA ASP A 15 -3.71 -0.34 11.09
C ASP A 15 -3.25 0.69 10.05
N LEU A 16 -4.01 0.88 8.97
CA LEU A 16 -3.75 1.91 7.98
C LEU A 16 -3.88 3.34 8.55
N GLN A 17 -4.84 3.58 9.44
CA GLN A 17 -4.95 4.85 10.17
C GLN A 17 -3.81 5.10 11.17
N ARG A 18 -3.06 4.05 11.55
CA ARG A 18 -1.85 4.16 12.38
C ARG A 18 -0.60 4.39 11.55
N MET A 19 -0.57 3.99 10.28
CA MET A 19 0.59 4.09 9.40
C MET A 19 1.00 5.54 9.09
N THR A 20 0.04 6.46 8.97
CA THR A 20 0.31 7.91 8.81
C THR A 20 0.59 8.65 10.12
N LYS A 21 0.64 7.94 11.26
CA LYS A 21 0.93 8.57 12.55
C LYS A 21 2.45 8.70 12.73
N MET A 22 2.88 9.95 12.90
CA MET A 22 4.25 10.26 13.30
C MET A 22 4.63 9.54 14.59
N SER A 23 5.72 8.80 14.53
CA SER A 23 6.30 8.07 15.64
C SER A 23 7.77 8.45 15.81
N LEU A 24 8.40 8.00 16.89
CA LEU A 24 9.85 8.02 17.00
C LEU A 24 10.42 6.61 16.82
N ALA A 25 11.51 6.49 16.08
CA ALA A 25 12.32 5.27 16.03
C ALA A 25 13.70 5.54 16.64
N TYR A 26 14.21 4.59 17.41
CA TYR A 26 15.59 4.62 17.86
C TYR A 26 16.51 4.03 16.79
N TRP A 27 17.59 4.74 16.46
CA TRP A 27 18.64 4.24 15.60
C TRP A 27 19.89 3.97 16.44
N GLU A 28 20.36 2.72 16.42
CA GLU A 28 21.44 2.28 17.31
C GLU A 28 22.80 2.85 16.89
N GLU A 29 23.06 2.99 15.58
CA GLU A 29 24.39 3.40 15.09
C GLU A 29 24.83 4.79 15.57
N ASP A 30 23.88 5.70 15.82
CA ASP A 30 24.14 7.06 16.29
C ASP A 30 23.43 7.41 17.60
N GLU A 31 22.89 6.38 18.29
CA GLU A 31 22.18 6.47 19.56
C GLU A 31 21.09 7.57 19.61
N THR A 32 20.41 7.79 18.47
CA THR A 32 19.51 8.94 18.30
C THR A 32 18.07 8.52 17.99
N TRP A 33 17.12 9.37 18.40
CA TRP A 33 15.71 9.22 18.05
C TRP A 33 15.37 10.02 16.80
N TYR A 34 14.79 9.34 15.82
CA TYR A 34 14.35 9.91 14.57
C TYR A 34 12.83 10.04 14.52
N LEU A 35 12.34 11.08 13.87
CA LEU A 35 10.94 11.11 13.46
C LEU A 35 10.76 10.11 12.34
N VAL A 36 9.73 9.27 12.45
CA VAL A 36 9.42 8.27 11.43
C VAL A 36 7.93 8.22 11.13
N THR A 37 7.59 7.71 9.95
CA THR A 37 6.26 7.22 9.63
C THR A 37 6.34 5.73 9.31
N VAL A 38 5.36 4.95 9.74
CA VAL A 38 5.27 3.53 9.39
C VAL A 38 4.65 3.42 8.00
N LEU A 39 5.33 2.72 7.09
CA LEU A 39 4.89 2.55 5.72
C LEU A 39 3.83 1.43 5.64
N PRO A 40 2.80 1.57 4.78
CA PRO A 40 1.93 0.46 4.47
C PRO A 40 2.68 -0.65 3.73
N LEU A 41 2.22 -1.89 3.91
CA LEU A 41 2.76 -3.05 3.20
C LEU A 41 2.27 -3.12 1.75
N GLY A 42 1.22 -2.37 1.42
CA GLY A 42 0.69 -2.20 0.07
C GLY A 42 1.31 -1.01 -0.65
N GLY A 43 0.58 -0.47 -1.63
CA GLY A 43 1.02 0.69 -2.39
C GLY A 43 1.11 1.95 -1.52
N LEU A 44 2.20 2.71 -1.64
CA LEU A 44 2.46 3.86 -0.77
C LEU A 44 1.76 5.14 -1.24
N HIS A 45 1.11 5.09 -2.40
CA HIS A 45 0.38 6.24 -2.96
C HIS A 45 -0.70 6.75 -2.01
N GLU A 46 -1.26 5.87 -1.18
CA GLU A 46 -2.26 6.25 -0.17
C GLU A 46 -1.74 7.14 0.96
N ILE A 47 -0.43 7.14 1.19
CA ILE A 47 0.26 8.04 2.12
C ILE A 47 1.06 9.12 1.36
N GLY A 48 0.78 9.30 0.07
CA GLY A 48 1.40 10.32 -0.77
C GLY A 48 2.83 10.01 -1.22
N ILE A 49 3.30 8.77 -1.11
CA ILE A 49 4.61 8.34 -1.62
C ILE A 49 4.39 7.59 -2.94
N ALA A 50 5.21 7.85 -3.94
CA ALA A 50 5.23 7.08 -5.17
C ALA A 50 5.81 5.68 -4.94
N GLY A 51 5.28 4.69 -5.65
CA GLY A 51 5.80 3.34 -5.60
C GLY A 51 5.27 2.46 -4.47
N ASP A 52 6.06 1.42 -4.17
CA ASP A 52 5.78 0.39 -3.17
C ASP A 52 7.07 -0.04 -2.43
N LEU A 53 6.95 -0.99 -1.51
CA LEU A 53 8.10 -1.51 -0.75
C LEU A 53 9.15 -2.23 -1.64
N ARG A 54 8.80 -2.65 -2.87
CA ARG A 54 9.73 -3.28 -3.81
C ARG A 54 10.63 -2.25 -4.44
N GLU A 55 10.06 -1.11 -4.85
CA GLU A 55 10.84 0.01 -5.39
C GLU A 55 11.78 0.60 -4.34
N MET A 56 11.42 0.52 -3.06
CA MET A 56 12.28 0.88 -1.93
C MET A 56 13.27 -0.24 -1.51
N ASP A 57 13.38 -1.35 -2.26
CA ASP A 57 14.23 -2.51 -1.92
C ASP A 57 13.95 -3.19 -0.56
N LEU A 58 12.91 -2.78 0.19
CA LEU A 58 12.55 -3.34 1.50
C LEU A 58 12.06 -4.80 1.40
N ILE A 59 11.54 -5.20 0.24
CA ILE A 59 11.13 -6.59 -0.04
C ILE A 59 12.31 -7.58 -0.04
N ARG A 60 13.55 -7.11 -0.22
CA ARG A 60 14.74 -7.98 -0.19
C ARG A 60 15.07 -8.49 1.22
N THR A 61 14.59 -7.80 2.25
CA THR A 61 14.94 -8.04 3.65
C THR A 61 13.70 -8.19 4.53
N ILE A 62 12.63 -8.79 3.99
CA ILE A 62 11.37 -8.98 4.72
C ILE A 62 11.64 -9.70 6.05
N PRO A 63 11.25 -9.10 7.19
CA PRO A 63 11.39 -9.68 8.51
C PRO A 63 10.74 -11.05 8.65
N ALA A 64 11.35 -11.89 9.49
CA ALA A 64 10.86 -13.23 9.76
C ALA A 64 9.47 -13.25 10.43
N CYS A 65 8.97 -12.12 10.91
CA CYS A 65 7.64 -11.99 11.49
C CYS A 65 6.49 -12.04 10.47
N TYR A 66 6.79 -11.93 9.17
CA TYR A 66 5.79 -11.95 8.11
C TYR A 66 5.59 -13.33 7.47
N GLU A 67 4.36 -13.62 7.08
CA GLU A 67 4.03 -14.65 6.10
C GLU A 67 4.16 -14.06 4.71
N VAL A 68 4.88 -14.76 3.83
CA VAL A 68 5.04 -14.42 2.42
C VAL A 68 4.44 -15.51 1.56
N ASP A 69 3.89 -15.12 0.41
CA ASP A 69 3.37 -16.10 -0.55
C ASP A 69 4.47 -17.04 -1.07
N ARG A 70 4.07 -18.12 -1.73
CA ARG A 70 5.02 -19.12 -2.26
C ARG A 70 5.95 -18.58 -3.34
N GLN A 71 5.60 -17.45 -3.95
CA GLN A 71 6.46 -16.78 -4.92
C GLN A 71 7.49 -15.88 -4.22
N GLY A 72 7.34 -15.64 -2.92
CA GLY A 72 8.30 -14.92 -2.07
C GLY A 72 8.21 -13.40 -2.20
N PHE A 73 7.21 -12.87 -2.91
CA PHE A 73 7.16 -11.46 -3.28
C PHE A 73 6.05 -10.66 -2.61
N ASN A 74 5.05 -11.32 -2.02
CA ASN A 74 3.92 -10.64 -1.39
C ASN A 74 3.79 -11.01 0.08
N ILE A 75 3.76 -10.00 0.94
CA ILE A 75 3.46 -10.17 2.36
C ILE A 75 1.95 -10.39 2.49
N THR A 76 1.57 -11.53 3.07
CA THR A 76 0.17 -11.98 3.19
C THR A 76 -0.37 -11.83 4.60
N GLY A 77 0.49 -11.61 5.60
CA GLY A 77 0.09 -11.39 6.98
C GLY A 77 1.23 -11.59 7.96
N TRP A 78 0.88 -11.69 9.24
CA TRP A 78 1.80 -12.02 10.31
C TRP A 78 1.88 -13.53 10.49
N LYS A 79 3.09 -14.06 10.77
CA LYS A 79 3.21 -15.43 11.27
C LYS A 79 2.49 -15.58 12.60
N HIS A 80 1.98 -16.77 12.87
CA HIS A 80 1.14 -17.05 14.05
C HIS A 80 1.71 -16.53 15.38
N SER A 81 3.00 -16.76 15.67
CA SER A 81 3.65 -16.31 16.92
C SER A 81 3.74 -14.79 17.05
N PHE A 82 3.63 -14.07 15.93
CA PHE A 82 3.66 -12.62 15.84
C PHE A 82 2.27 -12.03 15.69
N LEU A 83 1.17 -12.78 15.78
CA LEU A 83 -0.18 -12.22 15.89
C LEU A 83 -0.32 -11.38 17.17
N ALA A 84 -1.39 -10.58 17.29
CA ALA A 84 -1.49 -9.60 18.37
C ALA A 84 -1.56 -10.27 19.75
N SER A 85 -2.15 -11.46 19.81
CA SER A 85 -2.19 -12.35 20.96
C SER A 85 -0.97 -13.28 21.06
N GLY A 86 -0.03 -13.18 20.12
CA GLY A 86 1.16 -14.04 20.04
C GLY A 86 2.26 -13.57 20.99
N TYR A 87 3.07 -14.52 21.48
CA TYR A 87 4.13 -14.24 22.45
C TYR A 87 5.30 -13.45 21.86
N ARG A 88 5.40 -13.33 20.52
CA ARG A 88 6.41 -12.53 19.81
C ARG A 88 5.83 -11.25 19.20
N ALA A 89 4.65 -10.82 19.64
CA ALA A 89 4.02 -9.59 19.10
C ALA A 89 4.91 -8.34 19.26
N SER A 90 5.69 -8.25 20.33
CA SER A 90 6.64 -7.16 20.58
C SER A 90 7.92 -7.23 19.74
N GLU A 91 8.17 -8.36 19.08
CA GLU A 91 9.31 -8.57 18.18
C GLU A 91 8.98 -8.29 16.71
N ARG A 92 7.75 -7.83 16.42
CA ARG A 92 7.39 -7.42 15.06
C ARG A 92 8.31 -6.31 14.59
N GLU A 93 8.57 -6.30 13.30
CA GLU A 93 9.27 -5.22 12.65
C GLU A 93 8.32 -4.57 11.63
N PHE A 94 8.41 -3.27 11.48
CA PHE A 94 7.55 -2.47 10.62
C PHE A 94 8.42 -1.67 9.64
N PRO A 95 8.03 -1.54 8.36
CA PRO A 95 8.78 -0.72 7.44
C PRO A 95 8.56 0.73 7.82
N CYS A 96 9.62 1.49 7.99
CA CYS A 96 9.56 2.88 8.43
C CYS A 96 10.35 3.75 7.46
N LEU A 97 9.82 4.95 7.20
CA LEU A 97 10.55 6.05 6.58
C LEU A 97 11.01 7.00 7.69
N PHE A 98 12.30 7.26 7.73
CA PHE A 98 13.01 8.17 8.61
C PHE A 98 13.04 9.55 7.99
N PHE A 99 12.68 10.56 8.78
CA PHE A 99 12.83 11.95 8.41
C PHE A 99 14.14 12.47 9.00
N ASP A 100 15.05 12.87 8.12
CA ASP A 100 16.31 13.56 8.42
C ASP A 100 16.43 14.82 7.53
N GLU A 101 17.65 15.37 7.42
CA GLU A 101 17.93 16.58 6.63
C GLU A 101 18.41 16.29 5.21
N ASP A 102 18.54 15.01 4.84
CA ASP A 102 19.17 14.62 3.58
C ASP A 102 18.18 14.66 2.41
N PHE A 103 16.89 14.82 2.68
CA PHE A 103 15.86 14.98 1.65
C PHE A 103 14.69 15.87 2.06
N ASP A 104 14.12 16.53 1.05
CA ASP A 104 12.90 17.32 1.19
C ASP A 104 11.66 16.50 0.86
N VAL A 105 10.59 16.75 1.60
CA VAL A 105 9.25 16.24 1.28
C VAL A 105 8.45 17.35 0.59
N PRO A 106 8.14 17.23 -0.71
CA PRO A 106 7.40 18.25 -1.44
C PRO A 106 5.91 18.21 -1.04
N LEU A 107 5.34 19.39 -0.81
CA LEU A 107 3.92 19.52 -0.42
C LEU A 107 2.95 19.08 -1.54
N THR A 108 3.38 19.14 -2.80
CA THR A 108 2.59 18.80 -3.99
C THR A 108 3.43 18.00 -4.98
N GLY A 109 2.81 17.48 -6.04
CA GLY A 109 3.51 16.67 -7.05
C GLY A 109 3.86 15.28 -6.56
N GLU A 110 4.78 14.60 -7.24
CA GLU A 110 5.25 13.26 -6.87
C GLU A 110 6.30 13.34 -5.75
N PHE A 111 6.32 12.33 -4.86
CA PHE A 111 7.34 12.20 -3.84
C PHE A 111 7.82 10.76 -3.79
N ALA A 112 9.08 10.54 -4.16
CA ALA A 112 9.79 9.28 -3.97
C ALA A 112 10.96 9.54 -3.00
N PRO A 113 11.02 8.87 -1.84
CA PRO A 113 12.19 8.93 -0.97
C PRO A 113 13.44 8.52 -1.75
N PRO A 114 14.57 9.22 -1.56
CA PRO A 114 15.81 8.81 -2.20
C PRO A 114 16.25 7.44 -1.69
N ASN A 115 16.92 6.69 -2.57
CA ASN A 115 17.57 5.44 -2.19
C ASN A 115 18.64 5.73 -1.13
N GLY A 116 18.69 4.92 -0.06
CA GLY A 116 19.68 5.11 0.99
C GLY A 116 19.18 4.70 2.37
N ARG A 117 19.70 5.35 3.41
CA ARG A 117 19.43 5.04 4.82
C ARG A 117 18.14 5.67 5.36
N HIS A 118 17.25 6.14 4.48
CA HIS A 118 16.04 6.84 4.90
C HIS A 118 14.89 5.88 5.21
N TYR A 119 15.03 4.60 4.95
CA TYR A 119 13.99 3.63 5.29
C TYR A 119 14.59 2.29 5.70
N SER A 120 13.94 1.64 6.65
CA SER A 120 14.34 0.33 7.18
C SER A 120 13.18 -0.35 7.90
N TRP A 121 13.32 -1.64 8.14
CA TRP A 121 12.48 -2.37 9.07
C TRP A 121 12.89 -2.01 10.50
N VAL A 122 11.92 -1.61 11.33
CA VAL A 122 12.16 -1.18 12.72
C VAL A 122 11.34 -2.05 13.66
N SER A 123 11.98 -2.59 14.69
CA SER A 123 11.32 -3.41 15.70
C SER A 123 10.31 -2.58 16.51
N ALA A 124 9.19 -3.20 16.89
CA ALA A 124 8.14 -2.59 17.68
C ALA A 124 8.66 -2.05 19.03
N LYS A 125 9.68 -2.69 19.60
CA LYS A 125 10.35 -2.25 20.84
C LYS A 125 11.08 -0.91 20.69
N ASP A 126 11.53 -0.60 19.47
CA ASP A 126 12.30 0.60 19.13
C ASP A 126 11.40 1.72 18.59
N LEU A 127 10.08 1.47 18.48
CA LEU A 127 9.08 2.43 18.02
C LEU A 127 8.29 3.04 19.18
N ARG A 128 8.10 4.36 19.13
CA ARG A 128 7.32 5.12 20.11
C ARG A 128 6.27 5.99 19.45
N HIS A 129 5.00 5.59 19.61
CA HIS A 129 3.84 6.25 19.00
C HIS A 129 3.47 7.59 19.65
N ASN A 130 3.90 7.83 20.89
CA ASN A 130 3.53 9.01 21.68
C ASN A 130 4.71 9.99 21.87
N GLY A 131 5.87 9.68 21.28
CA GLY A 131 7.11 10.42 21.48
C GLY A 131 7.12 11.81 20.85
N TYR A 132 6.30 12.04 19.80
CA TYR A 132 6.15 13.36 19.19
C TYR A 132 5.67 14.44 20.18
N ARG A 133 4.93 14.03 21.23
CA ARG A 133 4.28 14.96 22.18
C ARG A 133 5.01 15.13 23.51
N GLN A 134 6.16 14.48 23.73
CA GLN A 134 6.92 14.65 24.97
C GLN A 134 8.17 15.51 24.73
N PRO A 135 8.12 16.82 25.04
CA PRO A 135 9.32 17.62 25.17
C PRO A 135 10.12 17.11 26.39
N GLY A 136 11.38 16.73 26.19
CA GLY A 136 12.38 16.76 27.26
C GLY A 136 13.01 15.44 27.73
N SER A 137 12.66 14.26 27.22
CA SER A 137 13.30 13.00 27.68
C SER A 137 14.33 12.40 26.71
N HIS A 138 14.26 12.73 25.41
CA HIS A 138 15.17 12.20 24.40
C HIS A 138 15.60 13.28 23.40
N LYS A 139 16.87 13.30 23.02
CA LYS A 139 17.38 14.13 21.93
C LYS A 139 16.81 13.57 20.61
N VAL A 140 15.66 14.08 20.20
CA VAL A 140 15.12 13.81 18.86
C VAL A 140 15.93 14.63 17.86
N LYS A 141 16.39 14.00 16.76
CA LYS A 141 17.10 14.72 15.69
C LYS A 141 16.20 15.85 15.16
N PRO A 142 16.57 17.12 15.35
CA PRO A 142 15.71 18.24 14.94
C PRO A 142 15.63 18.37 13.41
N ALA A 143 16.65 17.88 12.70
CA ALA A 143 16.87 18.04 11.27
C ALA A 143 15.70 17.51 10.40
N GLY A 144 15.02 16.45 10.84
CA GLY A 144 13.87 15.87 10.11
C GLY A 144 12.50 16.49 10.37
N ARG A 145 12.39 17.51 11.24
CA ARG A 145 11.08 18.06 11.65
C ARG A 145 10.30 18.69 10.50
N VAL A 146 10.99 19.40 9.61
CA VAL A 146 10.35 20.08 8.46
C VAL A 146 9.85 19.04 7.47
N ALA A 147 10.68 18.06 7.11
CA ALA A 147 10.31 16.94 6.25
C ALA A 147 9.11 16.16 6.81
N ALA A 148 9.13 15.81 8.11
CA ALA A 148 8.03 15.12 8.78
C ALA A 148 6.72 15.91 8.76
N GLU A 149 6.78 17.22 9.00
CA GLU A 149 5.60 18.10 8.98
C GLU A 149 5.04 18.27 7.56
N ASN A 150 5.91 18.41 6.56
CA ASN A 150 5.50 18.45 5.16
C ASN A 150 4.85 17.12 4.75
N PHE A 151 5.42 16.00 5.16
CA PHE A 151 4.83 14.67 4.93
C PHE A 151 3.44 14.55 5.56
N ARG A 152 3.27 15.02 6.81
CA ARG A 152 1.98 15.02 7.50
C ARG A 152 0.93 15.82 6.73
N LYS A 153 1.28 17.03 6.26
CA LYS A 153 0.40 17.88 5.46
C LYS A 153 0.03 17.21 4.13
N ARG A 154 1.02 16.64 3.45
CA ARG A 154 0.85 15.92 2.18
C ARG A 154 -0.08 14.72 2.33
N SER A 155 0.16 13.88 3.33
CA SER A 155 -0.68 12.70 3.64
C SER A 155 -2.13 13.10 3.91
N ALA A 156 -2.34 14.17 4.69
CA ALA A 156 -3.67 14.69 4.99
C ALA A 156 -4.38 15.21 3.73
N ALA A 157 -3.67 15.92 2.85
CA ALA A 157 -4.23 16.41 1.59
C ALA A 157 -4.63 15.26 0.65
N MET A 158 -3.80 14.22 0.54
CA MET A 158 -4.12 13.02 -0.27
C MET A 158 -5.34 12.29 0.27
N GLN A 159 -5.45 12.14 1.58
CA GLN A 159 -6.60 11.50 2.20
C GLN A 159 -7.89 12.30 1.99
N ALA A 160 -7.83 13.63 2.13
CA ALA A 160 -8.97 14.51 1.88
C ALA A 160 -9.44 14.44 0.42
N HIS A 161 -8.50 14.43 -0.54
CA HIS A 161 -8.83 14.29 -1.95
C HIS A 161 -9.51 12.95 -2.27
N ARG A 162 -9.00 11.85 -1.70
CA ARG A 162 -9.62 10.52 -1.84
C ARG A 162 -11.04 10.49 -1.26
N GLN A 163 -11.24 11.07 -0.08
CA GLN A 163 -12.57 11.14 0.54
C GLN A 163 -13.56 11.93 -0.31
N ALA A 164 -13.12 13.06 -0.88
CA ALA A 164 -13.94 13.84 -1.81
C ALA A 164 -14.28 13.03 -3.07
N ALA A 165 -13.29 12.38 -3.70
CA ALA A 165 -13.53 11.56 -4.89
C ALA A 165 -14.50 10.39 -4.63
N GLN A 166 -14.44 9.76 -3.45
CA GLN A 166 -15.39 8.72 -3.06
C GLN A 166 -16.82 9.27 -2.91
N LEU A 167 -16.97 10.45 -2.29
CA LEU A 167 -18.27 11.10 -2.15
C LEU A 167 -18.90 11.40 -3.52
N GLU A 168 -18.11 11.91 -4.47
CA GLU A 168 -18.56 12.19 -5.83
C GLU A 168 -18.99 10.91 -6.59
N ALA A 169 -18.23 9.81 -6.41
CA ALA A 169 -18.57 8.52 -7.00
C ALA A 169 -19.88 7.96 -6.44
N ASP A 170 -20.09 8.05 -5.13
CA ASP A 170 -21.30 7.58 -4.46
C ASP A 170 -22.54 8.39 -4.88
N MET A 171 -22.39 9.70 -5.10
CA MET A 171 -23.46 10.57 -5.60
C MET A 171 -23.81 10.28 -7.07
N SER A 172 -22.81 9.95 -7.89
CA SER A 172 -23.01 9.60 -9.30
C SER A 172 -23.66 8.23 -9.49
N GLY A 173 -23.38 7.26 -8.61
CA GLY A 173 -23.98 5.92 -8.64
C GLY A 173 -25.45 5.87 -8.23
N ARG A 174 -25.98 6.92 -7.58
CA ARG A 174 -27.35 6.94 -7.03
C ARG A 174 -28.40 7.54 -7.97
N SER A 175 -28.00 8.14 -9.09
CA SER A 175 -28.92 8.88 -9.98
C SER A 175 -29.53 8.06 -11.13
N SER A 176 -29.27 6.75 -11.25
CA SER A 176 -29.77 5.94 -12.39
C SER A 176 -30.88 4.93 -12.09
N ASP A 177 -31.22 4.66 -10.82
CA ASP A 177 -32.25 3.67 -10.47
C ASP A 177 -33.45 4.31 -9.76
N SER A 178 -34.24 5.10 -10.49
CA SER A 178 -35.58 5.55 -10.05
C SER A 178 -36.44 6.03 -11.22
N VAL A 179 -36.89 5.10 -12.07
CA VAL A 179 -38.16 5.29 -12.80
C VAL A 179 -39.01 4.02 -12.61
N PRO A 180 -39.92 3.99 -11.62
CA PRO A 180 -40.94 2.96 -11.53
C PRO A 180 -42.18 3.37 -12.35
N GLY A 181 -42.42 2.62 -13.43
CA GLY A 181 -43.72 2.10 -13.87
C GLY A 181 -44.88 3.06 -14.09
N ASP A 182 -45.21 3.29 -15.37
CA ASP A 182 -46.61 3.41 -15.79
C ASP A 182 -47.09 2.02 -16.26
N GLN A 183 -48.02 1.44 -15.51
CA GLN A 183 -48.91 0.39 -15.98
C GLN A 183 -50.19 1.05 -16.48
N ASP A 184 -50.53 0.86 -17.76
CA ASP A 184 -51.91 1.01 -18.22
C ASP A 184 -52.36 -0.27 -18.94
N HIS A 185 -53.63 -0.58 -18.72
CA HIS A 185 -54.29 -1.84 -18.97
C HIS A 185 -54.61 -2.09 -20.45
N GLY A 186 -54.54 -3.35 -20.87
CA GLY A 186 -55.04 -3.77 -22.18
C GLY A 186 -54.99 -5.28 -22.38
N HIS A 187 -55.97 -5.98 -21.82
CA HIS A 187 -56.29 -7.39 -22.10
C HIS A 187 -56.76 -7.56 -23.55
N VAL A 188 -56.28 -8.57 -24.29
CA VAL A 188 -57.11 -9.54 -25.05
C VAL A 188 -56.28 -10.79 -25.39
N ASP A 189 -56.97 -11.90 -25.17
CA ASP A 189 -56.71 -13.33 -25.31
C ASP A 189 -56.34 -13.83 -26.73
N SER A 190 -55.54 -14.90 -26.81
CA SER A 190 -55.81 -16.14 -27.60
C SER A 190 -54.55 -16.92 -28.02
N SER A 191 -54.49 -18.15 -27.50
CA SER A 191 -54.28 -19.44 -28.21
C SER A 191 -52.96 -19.78 -28.92
N GLU A 192 -52.42 -20.90 -28.45
CA GLU A 192 -51.85 -22.03 -29.19
C GLU A 192 -50.61 -21.87 -30.09
N GLY A 193 -49.60 -22.69 -29.75
CA GLY A 193 -49.10 -23.64 -30.74
C GLY A 193 -47.67 -23.45 -31.23
N THR A 194 -46.83 -24.40 -30.82
CA THR A 194 -45.79 -25.04 -31.65
C THR A 194 -44.36 -24.49 -31.59
N LYS A 195 -43.50 -25.41 -31.12
CA LYS A 195 -42.04 -25.52 -31.28
C LYS A 195 -41.49 -24.94 -32.59
N ALA A 196 -40.34 -24.26 -32.49
CA ALA A 196 -39.21 -24.50 -33.38
C ALA A 196 -37.90 -23.98 -32.77
N ASN A 197 -36.88 -24.85 -32.80
CA ASN A 197 -35.48 -24.51 -32.62
C ASN A 197 -35.02 -23.64 -33.79
N THR A 198 -34.14 -22.65 -33.57
CA THR A 198 -33.14 -22.24 -34.58
C THR A 198 -31.95 -21.61 -33.89
N THR A 199 -30.85 -22.35 -33.98
CA THR A 199 -29.46 -21.98 -33.87
C THR A 199 -29.11 -20.78 -34.75
N THR A 200 -28.35 -19.81 -34.24
CA THR A 200 -27.47 -19.00 -35.08
C THR A 200 -26.13 -18.82 -34.37
N PHE A 201 -25.16 -19.58 -34.85
CA PHE A 201 -23.73 -19.32 -34.76
C PHE A 201 -23.41 -18.02 -35.48
N VAL A 202 -22.58 -17.16 -34.89
CA VAL A 202 -21.50 -16.50 -35.63
C VAL A 202 -20.24 -16.51 -34.78
N ASP A 203 -19.31 -17.32 -35.24
CA ASP A 203 -17.89 -17.39 -34.92
C ASP A 203 -17.16 -16.23 -35.62
N GLN A 204 -16.24 -15.55 -34.94
CA GLN A 204 -15.10 -14.93 -35.61
C GLN A 204 -13.84 -15.06 -34.77
N VAL A 205 -13.18 -16.20 -34.92
CA VAL A 205 -11.72 -16.31 -34.97
C VAL A 205 -11.19 -15.54 -36.18
N SER A 206 -10.15 -14.72 -35.97
CA SER A 206 -9.15 -14.48 -37.01
C SER A 206 -7.74 -14.58 -36.42
N ARG A 207 -7.14 -15.72 -36.79
CA ARG A 207 -5.74 -16.09 -36.70
C ARG A 207 -4.94 -15.38 -37.79
N GLY A 208 -3.70 -15.03 -37.47
CA GLY A 208 -2.58 -14.86 -38.40
C GLY A 208 -1.46 -14.10 -37.69
N GLY A 209 -0.24 -14.59 -37.49
CA GLY A 209 0.46 -15.72 -38.09
C GLY A 209 1.88 -15.28 -38.47
N SER A 210 2.84 -15.60 -37.59
CA SER A 210 4.26 -15.91 -37.86
C SER A 210 5.25 -14.83 -38.38
N LYS A 211 6.37 -14.69 -37.65
CA LYS A 211 7.77 -15.08 -37.99
C LYS A 211 8.73 -14.40 -36.98
N SER A 212 9.32 -15.13 -36.04
CA SER A 212 10.69 -15.68 -36.09
C SER A 212 11.76 -14.73 -36.64
N LEU A 213 12.68 -14.31 -35.77
CA LEU A 213 14.09 -14.06 -36.06
C LEU A 213 14.91 -14.30 -34.77
N GLN A 214 15.61 -15.43 -34.74
CA GLN A 214 16.79 -15.65 -33.92
C GLN A 214 17.98 -14.99 -34.63
N SER A 215 18.84 -14.29 -33.88
CA SER A 215 20.26 -14.15 -34.22
C SER A 215 21.08 -14.20 -32.93
N SER A 216 21.93 -15.21 -32.87
CA SER A 216 23.04 -15.37 -31.93
C SER A 216 24.33 -15.16 -32.71
N GLU A 217 25.21 -14.26 -32.26
CA GLU A 217 26.66 -14.22 -32.51
C GLU A 217 27.23 -13.49 -31.28
N LEU A 218 27.94 -14.13 -30.33
CA LEU A 218 29.26 -14.79 -30.35
C LEU A 218 30.39 -13.89 -30.87
N GLY A 219 31.27 -13.45 -29.95
CA GLY A 219 32.49 -12.73 -30.28
C GLY A 219 33.27 -12.21 -29.08
N GLN A 220 33.92 -13.10 -28.32
CA GLN A 220 35.22 -12.78 -27.70
C GLN A 220 36.32 -12.95 -28.76
N PRO A 221 37.42 -12.17 -28.68
CA PRO A 221 38.66 -12.85 -28.33
C PRO A 221 39.57 -12.06 -27.37
N THR A 222 40.34 -12.89 -26.66
CA THR A 222 41.62 -12.69 -25.97
C THR A 222 42.56 -11.60 -26.50
N GLY A 223 43.24 -10.91 -25.58
CA GLY A 223 44.46 -10.16 -25.84
C GLY A 223 45.25 -9.94 -24.55
N GLN A 224 46.38 -10.64 -24.43
CA GLN A 224 47.39 -10.48 -23.39
C GLN A 224 48.12 -9.14 -23.51
N GLY A 225 48.57 -8.60 -22.37
CA GLY A 225 49.49 -7.48 -22.24
C GLY A 225 49.80 -7.26 -20.76
#